data_AF-A0A7R9NM11-F1
#
_entry.id   AF-A0A7R9NM11-F1
#
_cell.length_a   1.000
_cell.length_b   1.000
_cell.length_c   1.000
_cell.angle_alpha   90.00
_cell.angle_beta   90.00
_cell.angle_gamma   90.00
#
_symmetry.space_group_name_H-M   'P 1'
#
loop_
_entity.id
_entity.type
_entity.pdbx_description
1 polymer ?
#
loop_
_entity_poly.entity_id
_entity_poly.type
_entity_poly.pdbx_seq_one_letter_code
_entity_poly.pdbx_strand_id
1 'polypeptide(L)'
;CYSRGESFLPQEDITNLYLAAFTTAHARVELYSVLDQLGQAVLCCDTDSVICVSDGGGDPPLGDCLGRFTDELPPSDRMVEFVSAGPGNYGYLLSSGGTIVRVRGFTLNYGGSLKVDLEAVIRLVREDLSSGVEVTEERKIDRCKRGGMVCSGPLVREYRFVYDGGIVNFSNCTACPCGFSK
;
A
#
# COMPACT_ATOMS: atom_id res chain seq x y z
N CYS A 1 5.23 8.37 41.36
CA CYS A 1 5.53 9.76 40.93
C CYS A 1 6.51 9.66 39.77
N TYR A 2 6.06 9.92 38.53
CA TYR A 2 6.96 9.89 37.37
C TYR A 2 7.90 11.10 37.45
N SER A 3 9.18 10.84 37.66
CA SER A 3 10.25 11.84 37.65
C SER A 3 10.48 12.34 36.22
N ARG A 4 10.36 13.65 36.03
CA ARG A 4 10.50 14.36 34.75
C ARG A 4 11.96 14.26 34.27
N GLY A 5 12.21 13.47 33.22
CA GLY A 5 13.52 13.38 32.57
C GLY A 5 13.87 14.67 31.80
N GLU A 6 15.16 15.02 31.78
CA GLU A 6 15.72 16.29 31.26
C GLU A 6 15.61 16.49 29.72
N SER A 7 14.85 15.66 29.01
CA SER A 7 14.68 15.75 27.55
C SER A 7 13.24 16.04 27.13
N PHE A 8 12.53 16.89 27.88
CA PHE A 8 11.25 17.43 27.42
C PHE A 8 11.52 18.59 26.45
N LEU A 9 11.40 18.33 25.15
CA LEU A 9 11.32 19.41 24.17
C LEU A 9 10.03 20.20 24.46
N PRO A 10 10.08 21.54 24.43
CA PRO A 10 8.88 22.35 24.56
C PRO A 10 7.90 21.96 23.44
N GLN A 11 6.63 21.82 23.78
CA GLN A 11 5.59 21.55 22.79
C GLN A 11 5.52 22.74 21.82
N GLU A 12 5.67 22.48 20.51
CA GLU A 12 5.54 23.54 19.51
C GLU A 12 4.08 23.97 19.35
N ASP A 13 3.83 25.28 19.20
CA ASP A 13 2.49 25.89 19.15
C ASP A 13 1.62 25.40 17.98
N ILE A 14 2.25 24.78 16.96
CA ILE A 14 1.59 24.26 15.76
C ILE A 14 1.33 22.74 15.81
N THR A 15 1.86 22.03 16.81
CA THR A 15 1.78 20.57 16.87
C THR A 15 1.00 20.11 18.09
N ASN A 16 -0.18 19.55 17.86
CA ASN A 16 -1.00 18.94 18.91
C ASN A 16 -1.03 17.42 18.75
N LEU A 17 -0.19 16.74 19.53
CA LEU A 17 -0.09 15.28 19.53
C LEU A 17 -1.44 14.60 19.84
N TYR A 18 -2.22 15.16 20.76
CA TYR A 18 -3.52 14.59 21.12
C TYR A 18 -4.48 14.66 19.95
N LEU A 19 -4.53 15.80 19.25
CA LEU A 19 -5.36 15.95 18.06
C LEU A 19 -4.96 14.91 16.99
N ALA A 20 -3.66 14.76 16.71
CA ALA A 20 -3.15 13.77 15.77
C ALA A 20 -3.49 12.32 16.17
N ALA A 21 -3.43 12.01 17.47
CA ALA A 21 -3.78 10.68 17.99
C ALA A 21 -5.29 10.41 17.83
N PHE A 22 -6.16 11.37 18.17
CA PHE A 22 -7.60 11.24 18.03
C PHE A 22 -8.03 11.14 16.56
N THR A 23 -7.47 11.94 15.65
CA THR A 23 -7.80 11.87 14.22
C THR A 23 -7.38 10.53 13.62
N THR A 24 -6.17 10.05 13.94
CA THR A 24 -5.68 8.75 13.44
C THR A 24 -6.49 7.59 14.01
N ALA A 25 -6.84 7.64 15.30
CA ALA A 25 -7.67 6.61 15.92
C ALA A 25 -9.08 6.59 15.31
N HIS A 26 -9.68 7.76 15.09
CA HIS A 26 -10.99 7.86 14.46
C HIS A 26 -10.98 7.32 13.03
N ALA A 27 -9.98 7.67 12.22
CA ALA A 27 -9.84 7.13 10.86
C ALA A 27 -9.74 5.60 10.85
N ARG A 28 -9.00 5.02 11.80
CA ARG A 28 -8.90 3.55 11.95
C ARG A 28 -10.22 2.90 12.35
N VAL A 29 -11.00 3.53 13.22
CA VAL A 29 -12.33 3.01 13.62
C VAL A 29 -13.28 3.00 12.43
N GLU A 30 -13.33 4.08 11.66
CA GLU A 30 -14.14 4.16 10.44
C GLU A 30 -13.72 3.11 9.41
N LEU A 31 -12.42 2.99 9.14
CA LEU A 31 -11.89 1.96 8.26
C LEU A 31 -12.26 0.54 8.74
N TYR A 32 -12.07 0.27 10.03
CA TYR A 32 -12.38 -1.04 10.61
C TYR A 32 -13.87 -1.39 10.49
N SER A 33 -14.77 -0.42 10.62
CA SER A 33 -16.22 -0.65 10.46
C SER A 33 -16.58 -1.17 9.07
N VAL A 34 -15.90 -0.66 8.02
CA VAL A 34 -16.08 -1.12 6.64
C VAL A 34 -15.42 -2.47 6.40
N LEU A 35 -14.24 -2.70 6.98
CA LEU A 35 -13.59 -4.00 6.91
C LEU A 35 -14.42 -5.10 7.58
N ASP A 36 -15.06 -4.81 8.71
CA ASP A 36 -15.95 -5.74 9.41
C ASP A 36 -17.20 -6.06 8.58
N GLN A 37 -17.77 -5.05 7.90
CA GLN A 37 -18.88 -5.24 6.96
C GLN A 37 -18.47 -6.11 5.76
N LEU A 38 -17.32 -5.83 5.14
CA LEU A 38 -16.84 -6.52 3.93
C LEU A 38 -16.34 -7.94 4.23
N GLY A 39 -15.79 -8.19 5.41
CA GLY A 39 -15.28 -9.48 5.84
C GLY A 39 -14.28 -10.08 4.86
N GLN A 40 -14.62 -11.23 4.27
CA GLN A 40 -13.75 -11.96 3.35
C GLN A 40 -13.66 -11.34 1.94
N ALA A 41 -14.48 -10.34 1.62
CA ALA A 41 -14.41 -9.64 0.34
C ALA A 41 -13.21 -8.69 0.24
N VAL A 42 -12.53 -8.40 1.36
CA VAL A 42 -11.37 -7.49 1.39
C VAL A 42 -10.14 -8.16 0.76
N LEU A 43 -9.55 -7.50 -0.24
CA LEU A 43 -8.31 -7.92 -0.89
C LEU A 43 -7.09 -7.16 -0.36
N CYS A 44 -7.25 -5.87 -0.09
CA CYS A 44 -6.20 -5.01 0.45
C CYS A 44 -6.84 -3.81 1.16
N CYS A 45 -6.16 -3.30 2.18
CA CYS A 45 -6.51 -2.04 2.83
C CYS A 45 -5.25 -1.22 3.10
N ASP A 46 -5.37 0.10 3.00
CA ASP A 46 -4.37 1.06 3.45
C ASP A 46 -5.01 2.01 4.49
N THR A 47 -4.46 3.21 4.69
CA THR A 47 -4.83 4.16 5.73
C THR A 47 -6.28 4.65 5.60
N ASP A 48 -6.74 4.85 4.38
CA ASP A 48 -8.02 5.45 4.02
C ASP A 48 -8.67 4.84 2.76
N SER A 49 -8.13 3.71 2.27
CA SER A 49 -8.65 3.01 1.10
C SER A 49 -8.77 1.51 1.34
N VAL A 50 -9.75 0.90 0.67
CA VAL A 50 -10.00 -0.54 0.68
C VAL A 50 -10.22 -1.01 -0.74
N ILE A 51 -9.59 -2.11 -1.11
CA ILE A 51 -9.83 -2.84 -2.36
C ILE A 51 -10.59 -4.10 -1.98
N CYS A 52 -11.78 -4.28 -2.54
CA CYS A 52 -12.65 -5.41 -2.24
C CYS A 52 -13.29 -6.00 -3.50
N VAL A 53 -13.75 -7.23 -3.36
CA VAL A 53 -14.59 -7.90 -4.36
C VAL A 53 -16.04 -7.41 -4.17
N SER A 54 -16.59 -6.75 -5.18
CA SER A 54 -18.01 -6.35 -5.19
C SER A 54 -18.88 -7.47 -5.74
N ASP A 55 -19.91 -7.84 -4.98
CA ASP A 55 -21.00 -8.72 -5.40
C ASP A 55 -22.30 -7.94 -5.69
N GLY A 56 -22.25 -6.61 -5.60
CA GLY A 56 -23.37 -5.69 -5.77
C GLY A 56 -24.35 -5.62 -4.59
N GLY A 57 -24.15 -6.41 -3.53
CA GLY A 57 -25.03 -6.45 -2.36
C GLY A 57 -24.36 -6.01 -1.05
N GLY A 58 -23.04 -6.21 -0.92
CA GLY A 58 -22.27 -5.94 0.30
C GLY A 58 -21.43 -4.66 0.32
N ASP A 59 -21.46 -3.87 -0.77
CA ASP A 59 -20.56 -2.74 -0.94
C ASP A 59 -20.80 -1.60 0.07
N PRO A 60 -19.75 -0.92 0.55
CA PRO A 60 -19.91 0.22 1.45
C PRO A 60 -20.62 1.37 0.74
N PRO A 61 -21.42 2.16 1.48
CA PRO A 61 -22.13 3.30 0.90
C PRO A 61 -21.14 4.36 0.41
N LEU A 62 -21.18 4.65 -0.90
CA LEU A 62 -20.37 5.69 -1.52
C LEU A 62 -21.00 7.08 -1.35
N GLY A 63 -20.18 8.13 -1.32
CA GLY A 63 -20.67 9.51 -1.36
C GLY A 63 -19.57 10.56 -1.45
N ASP A 64 -19.93 11.74 -1.95
CA ASP A 64 -18.97 12.83 -2.24
C ASP A 64 -18.71 13.78 -1.05
N CYS A 65 -19.20 13.42 0.13
CA CYS A 65 -19.07 14.24 1.34
C CYS A 65 -17.84 13.81 2.16
N LEU A 66 -17.31 14.75 2.97
CA LEU A 66 -16.20 14.47 3.88
C LEU A 66 -16.52 13.28 4.79
N GLY A 67 -15.59 12.33 4.87
CA GLY A 67 -15.72 11.11 5.68
C GLY A 67 -16.51 9.98 5.02
N ARG A 68 -16.94 10.13 3.77
CA ARG A 68 -17.53 9.05 2.97
C ARG A 68 -16.48 8.40 2.08
N PHE A 69 -16.69 7.12 1.79
CA PHE A 69 -15.91 6.41 0.78
C PHE A 69 -16.33 6.88 -0.61
N THR A 70 -15.34 7.10 -1.47
CA THR A 70 -15.54 7.45 -2.88
C THR A 70 -14.95 6.35 -3.74
N ASP A 71 -15.57 6.09 -4.89
CA ASP A 71 -14.97 5.20 -5.88
C ASP A 71 -13.82 5.92 -6.60
N GLU A 72 -12.62 5.34 -6.53
CA GLU A 72 -11.42 5.88 -7.17
C GLU A 72 -11.28 5.46 -8.64
N LEU A 73 -12.10 4.50 -9.09
CA LEU A 73 -12.04 4.01 -10.46
C LEU A 73 -12.65 4.98 -11.46
N PRO A 74 -12.18 4.98 -12.72
CA PRO A 74 -12.83 5.73 -13.78
C PRO A 74 -14.31 5.34 -13.92
N PRO A 75 -15.20 6.27 -14.31
CA PRO A 75 -16.61 5.98 -14.45
C PRO A 75 -16.85 4.83 -15.43
N SER A 76 -17.66 3.84 -15.02
CA SER A 76 -17.97 2.63 -15.80
C SER A 76 -16.81 1.66 -16.00
N ASP A 77 -15.70 1.82 -15.29
CA ASP A 77 -14.61 0.85 -15.28
C ASP A 77 -14.67 -0.02 -14.02
N ARG A 78 -14.07 -1.20 -14.10
CA ARG A 78 -13.98 -2.14 -12.98
C ARG A 78 -12.66 -2.88 -13.02
N MET A 79 -12.16 -3.27 -11.86
CA MET A 79 -11.01 -4.16 -11.79
C MET A 79 -11.44 -5.57 -12.21
N VAL A 80 -10.79 -6.13 -13.23
CA VAL A 80 -11.02 -7.48 -13.74
C VAL A 80 -10.06 -8.46 -13.08
N GLU A 81 -8.81 -8.05 -12.90
CA GLU A 81 -7.79 -8.83 -12.23
C GLU A 81 -7.08 -7.99 -11.19
N PHE A 82 -6.76 -8.60 -10.06
CA PHE A 82 -6.03 -7.98 -8.97
C PHE A 82 -4.95 -8.94 -8.47
N VAL A 83 -3.76 -8.41 -8.21
CA VAL A 83 -2.65 -9.12 -7.60
C VAL A 83 -2.01 -8.25 -6.52
N SER A 84 -1.67 -8.86 -5.40
CA SER A 84 -0.92 -8.20 -4.33
C SER A 84 0.34 -9.00 -4.00
N ALA A 85 1.46 -8.30 -3.99
CA ALA A 85 2.75 -8.81 -3.54
C ALA A 85 3.08 -8.38 -2.10
N GLY A 86 2.17 -7.65 -1.43
CA GLY A 86 2.37 -7.15 -0.08
C GLY A 86 1.63 -5.84 0.22
N PRO A 87 1.67 -5.38 1.48
CA PRO A 87 1.13 -4.07 1.87
C PRO A 87 1.77 -2.92 1.05
N GLY A 88 0.94 -2.22 0.27
CA GLY A 88 1.38 -1.13 -0.63
C GLY A 88 2.09 -1.59 -1.91
N ASN A 89 2.08 -2.90 -2.21
CA ASN A 89 2.67 -3.50 -3.41
C ASN A 89 1.61 -4.34 -4.12
N TYR A 90 0.90 -3.75 -5.08
CA TYR A 90 -0.20 -4.40 -5.77
C TYR A 90 -0.35 -3.91 -7.22
N GLY A 91 -1.03 -4.69 -8.04
CA GLY A 91 -1.37 -4.31 -9.40
C GLY A 91 -2.76 -4.81 -9.78
N TYR A 92 -3.39 -4.13 -10.73
CA TYR A 92 -4.70 -4.51 -11.23
C TYR A 92 -4.88 -4.17 -12.71
N LEU A 93 -5.74 -4.95 -13.36
CA LEU A 93 -6.21 -4.75 -14.73
C LEU A 93 -7.63 -4.19 -14.70
N LEU A 94 -7.84 -3.12 -15.43
CA LEU A 94 -9.15 -2.52 -15.63
C LEU A 94 -9.87 -3.16 -16.82
N SER A 95 -11.20 -3.09 -16.83
CA SER A 95 -12.03 -3.59 -17.93
C SER A 95 -11.82 -2.83 -19.23
N SER A 96 -11.36 -1.58 -19.16
CA SER A 96 -10.89 -0.79 -20.30
C SER A 96 -9.56 -1.29 -20.90
N GLY A 97 -8.86 -2.22 -20.23
CA GLY A 97 -7.54 -2.73 -20.61
C GLY A 97 -6.37 -1.96 -19.97
N GLY A 98 -6.64 -0.90 -19.20
CA GLY A 98 -5.61 -0.17 -18.45
C GLY A 98 -5.00 -1.02 -17.34
N THR A 99 -3.68 -1.03 -17.22
CA THR A 99 -2.97 -1.69 -16.13
C THR A 99 -2.38 -0.66 -15.18
N ILE A 100 -2.51 -0.90 -13.88
CA ILE A 100 -1.95 -0.03 -12.84
C ILE A 100 -1.15 -0.90 -11.89
N VAL A 101 0.07 -0.47 -11.58
CA VAL A 101 0.95 -1.11 -10.61
C VAL A 101 1.39 -0.07 -9.58
N ARG A 102 1.21 -0.40 -8.31
CA ARG A 102 1.61 0.39 -7.15
C ARG A 102 2.72 -0.34 -6.42
N VAL A 103 3.83 0.35 -6.24
CA VAL A 103 5.02 -0.17 -5.53
C VAL A 103 5.41 0.81 -4.45
N ARG A 104 5.58 0.31 -3.24
CA ARG A 104 6.08 1.07 -2.10
C ARG A 104 7.59 0.88 -1.95
N GLY A 105 8.30 1.96 -1.62
CA GLY A 105 9.72 1.93 -1.26
C GLY A 105 10.68 2.55 -2.29
N PHE A 106 10.25 2.71 -3.53
CA PHE A 106 10.96 3.50 -4.54
C PHE A 106 10.00 4.12 -5.55
N THR A 107 10.44 5.19 -6.21
CA THR A 107 9.67 5.85 -7.26
C THR A 107 9.68 4.96 -8.49
N LEU A 108 8.50 4.60 -9.00
CA LEU A 108 8.38 3.88 -10.25
C LEU A 108 8.56 4.87 -11.42
N ASN A 109 9.80 5.01 -11.88
CA ASN A 109 10.10 5.75 -13.11
C ASN A 109 9.69 4.93 -14.35
N TYR A 110 9.69 5.55 -15.53
CA TYR A 110 9.29 4.88 -16.79
C TYR A 110 10.07 3.59 -17.06
N GLY A 111 11.39 3.59 -16.85
CA GLY A 111 12.22 2.39 -17.02
C GLY A 111 11.91 1.31 -15.99
N GLY A 112 11.58 1.72 -14.76
CA GLY A 112 11.13 0.84 -13.68
C GLY A 112 9.76 0.22 -13.97
N SER A 113 8.80 1.00 -14.50
CA SER A 113 7.47 0.48 -14.85
C SER A 113 7.49 -0.51 -16.02
N LEU A 114 8.51 -0.43 -16.89
CA LEU A 114 8.71 -1.44 -17.95
C LEU A 114 9.23 -2.77 -17.39
N LYS A 115 9.91 -2.75 -16.24
CA LYS A 115 10.45 -3.95 -15.58
C LYS A 115 9.48 -4.54 -14.56
N VAL A 116 8.75 -3.68 -13.85
CA VAL A 116 7.74 -4.04 -12.86
C VAL A 116 6.37 -3.75 -13.44
N ASP A 117 5.98 -4.56 -14.42
CA ASP A 117 4.65 -4.57 -15.01
C ASP A 117 3.72 -5.52 -14.25
N LEU A 118 2.44 -5.53 -14.60
CA LEU A 118 1.44 -6.38 -13.94
C LEU A 118 1.82 -7.86 -14.05
N GLU A 119 2.33 -8.29 -15.20
CA GLU A 119 2.75 -9.67 -15.44
C GLU A 119 3.95 -10.04 -14.56
N ALA A 120 4.95 -9.17 -14.41
CA ALA A 120 6.06 -9.41 -13.50
C ALA A 120 5.59 -9.58 -12.05
N VAL A 121 4.61 -8.80 -11.60
CA VAL A 121 4.02 -8.96 -10.26
C VAL A 121 3.27 -10.29 -10.14
N ILE A 122 2.48 -10.68 -11.14
CA ILE A 122 1.78 -11.97 -11.16
C ILE A 122 2.78 -13.13 -11.09
N ARG A 123 3.84 -13.08 -11.89
CA ARG A 123 4.90 -14.10 -11.89
C ARG A 123 5.63 -14.16 -10.55
N LEU A 124 5.93 -13.01 -9.96
CA LEU A 124 6.56 -12.93 -8.64
C LEU A 124 5.71 -13.62 -7.56
N VAL A 125 4.39 -13.43 -7.58
CA VAL A 125 3.48 -14.04 -6.60
C VAL A 125 3.25 -15.53 -6.86
N ARG A 126 3.17 -15.96 -8.14
CA ARG A 126 2.89 -17.35 -8.51
C ARG A 126 4.10 -18.28 -8.43
N GLU A 127 5.26 -17.81 -8.89
CA GLU A 127 6.47 -18.61 -9.04
C GLU A 127 7.37 -18.55 -7.79
N ASP A 128 6.99 -17.76 -6.78
CA ASP A 128 7.73 -17.49 -5.54
C ASP A 128 9.23 -17.34 -5.82
N LEU A 129 9.55 -16.36 -6.68
CA LEU A 129 10.91 -16.17 -7.19
C LEU A 129 11.84 -15.81 -6.02
N SER A 130 12.80 -16.69 -5.74
CA SER A 130 13.86 -16.44 -4.76
C SER A 130 14.72 -15.22 -5.11
N SER A 131 14.70 -14.78 -6.38
CA SER A 131 15.35 -13.58 -6.89
C SER A 131 14.28 -12.55 -7.26
N GLY A 132 14.32 -11.36 -6.64
CA GLY A 132 13.39 -10.29 -6.97
C GLY A 132 13.64 -9.68 -8.36
N VAL A 133 12.80 -8.73 -8.76
CA VAL A 133 12.97 -7.96 -9.99
C VAL A 133 13.94 -6.80 -9.74
N GLU A 134 15.07 -6.79 -10.44
CA GLU A 134 16.06 -5.71 -10.30
C GLU A 134 15.68 -4.47 -11.13
N VAL A 135 15.43 -3.37 -10.44
CA VAL A 135 15.17 -2.05 -11.00
C VAL A 135 16.41 -1.18 -10.81
N THR A 136 16.94 -0.67 -11.91
CA THR A 136 18.17 0.14 -11.93
C THR A 136 17.81 1.56 -12.35
N GLU A 137 18.11 2.54 -11.49
CA GLU A 137 18.04 3.96 -11.82
C GLU A 137 19.45 4.48 -12.06
N GLU A 138 19.83 4.73 -13.31
CA GLU A 138 21.21 5.11 -13.64
C GLU A 138 21.61 6.50 -13.11
N ARG A 139 20.63 7.41 -12.93
CA ARG A 139 20.86 8.83 -12.62
C ARG A 139 20.07 9.29 -11.42
N LYS A 140 20.25 8.65 -10.27
CA LYS A 140 19.64 9.12 -9.04
C LYS A 140 20.42 10.30 -8.48
N ILE A 141 19.71 11.41 -8.28
CA ILE A 141 20.24 12.59 -7.59
C ILE A 141 20.20 12.33 -6.09
N ASP A 142 21.35 12.46 -5.43
CA ASP A 142 21.49 12.37 -3.98
C ASP A 142 22.18 13.62 -3.41
N ARG A 143 21.77 14.03 -2.22
CA ARG A 143 22.34 15.19 -1.52
C ARG A 143 23.33 14.69 -0.48
N CYS A 144 24.60 15.00 -0.69
CA CYS A 144 25.64 14.65 0.26
C CYS A 144 25.55 15.56 1.50
N LYS A 145 24.91 15.07 2.58
CA LYS A 145 24.60 15.83 3.81
C LYS A 145 25.82 16.50 4.46
N ARG A 146 27.02 15.97 4.25
CA ARG A 146 28.26 16.46 4.88
C ARG A 146 28.98 17.57 4.10
N GLY A 147 28.49 17.97 2.92
CA GLY A 147 29.18 18.98 2.10
C GLY A 147 28.29 19.86 1.22
N GLY A 148 26.97 19.77 1.32
CA GLY A 148 26.05 20.57 0.48
C GLY A 148 26.15 20.28 -1.02
N MET A 149 26.88 19.22 -1.41
CA MET A 149 27.11 18.84 -2.79
C MET A 149 26.02 17.90 -3.28
N VAL A 150 25.57 18.12 -4.51
CA VAL A 150 24.62 17.24 -5.20
C VAL A 150 25.43 16.27 -6.06
N CYS A 151 25.23 14.98 -5.84
CA CYS A 151 25.85 13.92 -6.62
C CYS A 151 24.79 13.18 -7.42
N SER A 152 25.15 12.66 -8.59
CA SER A 152 24.30 11.76 -9.37
C SER A 152 25.02 10.43 -9.52
N GLY A 153 24.32 9.33 -9.27
CA GLY A 153 24.89 7.98 -9.38
C GLY A 153 23.83 6.91 -9.59
N PRO A 154 24.25 5.70 -9.99
CA PRO A 154 23.33 4.59 -10.18
C PRO A 154 22.80 4.10 -8.83
N LEU A 155 21.50 3.86 -8.76
CA LEU A 155 20.85 3.17 -7.66
C LEU A 155 20.22 1.88 -8.18
N VAL A 156 20.61 0.76 -7.60
CA VAL A 156 19.95 -0.52 -7.83
C VAL A 156 18.97 -0.78 -6.70
N ARG A 157 17.74 -1.17 -7.06
CA ARG A 157 16.69 -1.61 -6.15
C ARG A 157 16.24 -3.00 -6.59
N GLU A 158 15.89 -3.83 -5.63
CA GLU A 158 15.34 -5.14 -5.89
C GLU A 158 13.89 -5.15 -5.38
N TYR A 159 12.95 -5.40 -6.27
CA TYR A 159 11.55 -5.56 -5.94
C TYR A 159 11.25 -7.03 -5.62
N ARG A 160 10.77 -7.29 -4.41
CA ARG A 160 10.50 -8.64 -3.89
C ARG A 160 9.07 -8.76 -3.39
N PHE A 161 8.60 -10.00 -3.34
CA PHE A 161 7.39 -10.35 -2.61
C PHE A 161 7.64 -10.12 -1.12
N VAL A 162 6.81 -9.30 -0.47
CA VAL A 162 6.95 -8.96 0.95
C VAL A 162 5.59 -9.06 1.61
N TYR A 163 5.36 -10.17 2.31
CA TYR A 163 4.18 -10.38 3.14
C TYR A 163 4.64 -10.73 4.55
N ASP A 164 4.70 -9.73 5.42
CA ASP A 164 5.17 -9.82 6.81
C ASP A 164 4.01 -9.84 7.84
N GLY A 165 2.83 -9.36 7.45
CA GLY A 165 1.65 -9.21 8.32
C GLY A 165 0.68 -10.41 8.41
N GLY A 166 1.00 -11.57 7.84
CA GLY A 166 0.05 -12.68 7.77
C GLY A 166 0.62 -14.00 7.24
N ILE A 167 -0.26 -14.99 7.10
CA ILE A 167 0.04 -16.29 6.50
C ILE A 167 -0.49 -16.27 5.06
N VAL A 168 0.41 -16.42 4.09
CA VAL A 168 0.04 -16.57 2.68
C VAL A 168 -0.04 -18.05 2.36
N ASN A 169 -1.18 -18.48 1.85
CA ASN A 169 -1.33 -19.81 1.29
C ASN A 169 -1.19 -19.72 -0.23
N PHE A 170 -0.04 -20.16 -0.74
CA PHE A 170 0.29 -20.14 -2.16
C PHE A 170 -0.53 -21.14 -2.99
N SER A 171 -1.13 -22.17 -2.38
CA SER A 171 -1.92 -23.18 -3.11
C SER A 171 -3.27 -22.65 -3.60
N ASN A 172 -3.84 -21.67 -2.91
CA ASN A 172 -5.13 -21.05 -3.22
C ASN A 172 -5.01 -19.51 -3.34
N CYS A 173 -3.80 -18.97 -3.33
CA CYS A 173 -3.49 -17.54 -3.36
C CYS A 173 -4.26 -16.69 -2.32
N THR A 174 -4.59 -17.26 -1.15
CA THR A 174 -5.26 -16.52 -0.08
C THR A 174 -4.26 -16.05 0.96
N ALA A 175 -4.32 -14.77 1.33
CA ALA A 175 -3.62 -14.24 2.48
C ALA A 175 -4.56 -14.14 3.69
N CYS A 176 -4.12 -14.64 4.84
CA CYS A 176 -4.86 -14.55 6.10
C CYS A 176 -4.06 -13.73 7.11
N PRO A 177 -4.71 -12.89 7.93
CA PRO A 177 -4.04 -12.17 9.00
C PRO A 177 -3.47 -13.13 10.04
N CYS A 178 -2.40 -12.71 10.73
CA CYS A 178 -1.81 -13.49 11.81
C CYS A 178 -2.83 -13.71 12.95
N GLY A 179 -2.97 -14.96 13.42
CA GLY A 179 -3.95 -15.34 14.46
C GLY A 179 -5.33 -15.75 13.95
N PHE A 180 -5.56 -15.79 12.63
CA PHE A 180 -6.81 -16.31 12.05
C PHE A 180 -6.92 -17.84 12.24
N SER A 181 -7.76 -18.29 13.18
CA SER A 181 -8.16 -19.70 13.30
C SER A 181 -9.48 -19.94 12.57
N LYS A 182 -9.52 -20.95 11.69
CA LYS A 182 -10.76 -21.44 11.08
C LYS A 182 -11.72 -22.05 12.10
#